data_AF-A0A3D1AJQ2-F1
#
_entry.id   AF-A0A3D1AJQ2-F1
#
_cell.length_a   1.000
_cell.length_b   1.000
_cell.length_c   1.000
_cell.angle_alpha   90.00
_cell.angle_beta   90.00
_cell.angle_gamma   90.00
#
_symmetry.space_group_name_H-M   'P 1'
#
loop_
_entity.id
_entity.type
_entity.pdbx_description
1 polymer ?
#
loop_
_entity_poly.entity_id
_entity_poly.type
_entity_poly.pdbx_seq_one_letter_code
_entity_poly.pdbx_strand_id
1 'polypeptide(L)'
;MAFEPAPLAATLNRCQKIGIIGIPPLAVIRTANEHSLVIHDLDEPLVHEDLETASPFLPRVYCAILRTAVVNALHLELDAIYVDTGPGKCDCALHTATILAEALPIPVICAKNMDASAYGNPLCQAKLSLLTRMIAITAGVKSAALYHDQPPPSAPTAGFWGVPPRDFSILELFPETTHIYGWARCMENKTPADHELEAQFNPEVPTVFFAQSFCAKTALARYLARKHPHALYLDVDVHTTNSARAKVQAFLELSGVKP
;
A
#
# COMPACT_ATOMS: atom_id res chain seq x y z
N MET A 1 19.64 -21.45 -4.13
CA MET A 1 20.68 -20.88 -3.25
C MET A 1 19.97 -20.21 -2.09
N ALA A 2 20.25 -20.62 -0.85
CA ALA A 2 19.67 -19.98 0.32
C ALA A 2 20.38 -18.63 0.52
N PHE A 3 19.65 -17.53 0.42
CA PHE A 3 20.16 -16.21 0.78
C PHE A 3 20.34 -16.19 2.30
N GLU A 4 21.57 -16.35 2.79
CA GLU A 4 21.88 -15.96 4.17
C GLU A 4 21.80 -14.43 4.25
N PRO A 5 20.95 -13.86 5.11
CA PRO A 5 20.92 -12.41 5.26
C PRO A 5 22.23 -11.96 5.88
N ALA A 6 23.02 -11.19 5.13
CA ALA A 6 24.09 -10.39 5.73
C ALA A 6 23.49 -9.58 6.91
N PRO A 7 24.21 -9.39 8.02
CA PRO A 7 23.69 -8.66 9.16
C PRO A 7 23.13 -7.31 8.70
N LEU A 8 21.86 -7.04 8.98
CA LEU A 8 21.11 -5.87 8.50
C LEU A 8 21.92 -4.57 8.65
N ALA A 9 22.64 -4.43 9.76
CA ALA A 9 23.49 -3.29 10.08
C ALA A 9 24.72 -3.15 9.16
N ALA A 10 25.34 -4.26 8.72
CA ALA A 10 26.51 -4.22 7.86
C ALA A 10 26.18 -3.73 6.44
N THR A 11 24.99 -4.05 5.96
CA THR A 11 24.51 -3.64 4.62
C THR A 11 24.11 -2.17 4.60
N LEU A 12 23.46 -1.67 5.66
CA LEU A 12 22.97 -0.29 5.72
C LEU A 12 24.08 0.75 5.95
N ASN A 13 25.20 0.38 6.57
CA ASN A 13 26.31 1.32 6.86
C ASN A 13 26.99 1.93 5.62
N ARG A 14 26.74 1.39 4.42
CA ARG A 14 27.28 1.92 3.15
C ARG A 14 26.22 2.50 2.23
N CYS A 15 24.95 2.43 2.62
CA CYS A 15 23.86 2.96 1.81
C CYS A 15 23.68 4.46 2.08
N GLN A 16 23.13 5.15 1.09
CA GLN A 16 22.60 6.52 1.16
C GLN A 16 21.14 6.54 0.72
N LYS A 17 20.78 5.74 -0.28
CA LYS A 17 19.43 5.63 -0.84
C LYS A 17 19.00 4.17 -0.90
N ILE A 18 17.85 3.85 -0.34
CA ILE A 18 17.28 2.50 -0.40
C ILE A 18 15.88 2.53 -1.02
N GLY A 19 15.54 1.48 -1.75
CA GLY A 19 14.17 1.22 -2.19
C GLY A 19 13.44 0.28 -1.23
N ILE A 20 12.13 0.46 -1.06
CA ILE A 20 11.27 -0.49 -0.37
C ILE A 20 10.10 -0.91 -1.27
N ILE A 21 9.73 -2.19 -1.21
CA ILE A 21 8.52 -2.73 -1.85
C ILE A 21 7.67 -3.36 -0.75
N GLY A 22 6.45 -2.86 -0.56
CA GLY A 22 5.67 -3.12 0.66
C GLY A 22 6.31 -2.49 1.89
N ILE A 23 6.00 -3.04 3.07
CA ILE A 23 6.48 -2.49 4.35
C ILE A 23 7.46 -3.49 4.96
N PRO A 24 8.79 -3.31 4.80
CA PRO A 24 9.77 -4.15 5.49
C PRO A 24 9.63 -3.98 7.02
N PRO A 25 10.23 -4.88 7.83
CA PRO A 25 10.19 -4.76 9.28
C PRO A 25 10.56 -3.36 9.77
N LEU A 26 9.87 -2.87 10.79
CA LEU A 26 10.10 -1.56 11.41
C LEU A 26 11.55 -1.36 11.84
N ALA A 27 12.25 -2.44 12.21
CA ALA A 27 13.68 -2.40 12.49
C ALA A 27 14.50 -1.89 11.30
N VAL A 28 14.17 -2.30 10.07
CA VAL A 28 14.82 -1.82 8.84
C VAL A 28 14.57 -0.33 8.64
N ILE A 29 13.31 0.09 8.75
CA ILE A 29 12.90 1.49 8.58
C ILE A 29 13.56 2.36 9.65
N ARG A 30 13.59 1.90 10.90
CA ARG A 30 14.20 2.59 12.03
C ARG A 30 15.69 2.78 11.82
N THR A 31 16.42 1.72 11.48
CA THR A 31 17.86 1.83 11.20
C THR A 31 18.13 2.79 10.05
N ALA A 32 17.31 2.76 8.98
CA ALA A 32 17.42 3.71 7.89
C ALA A 32 17.16 5.16 8.34
N ASN A 33 16.13 5.40 9.17
CA ASN A 33 15.84 6.72 9.74
C ASN A 33 16.98 7.22 10.64
N GLU A 34 17.55 6.36 11.51
CA GLU A 34 18.67 6.69 12.41
C GLU A 34 19.95 7.07 11.64
N HIS A 35 20.21 6.43 10.51
CA HIS A 35 21.33 6.73 9.62
C HIS A 35 21.01 7.82 8.59
N SER A 36 19.84 8.46 8.68
CA SER A 36 19.39 9.50 7.75
C SER A 36 19.42 9.07 6.27
N LEU A 37 19.12 7.80 6.00
CA LEU A 37 19.03 7.29 4.63
C LEU A 37 17.77 7.82 3.94
N VAL A 38 17.87 8.01 2.63
CA VAL A 38 16.71 8.31 1.78
C VAL A 38 15.98 7.00 1.47
N ILE A 39 14.71 6.91 1.85
CA ILE A 39 13.86 5.76 1.55
C ILE A 39 12.92 6.11 0.39
N HIS A 40 12.98 5.35 -0.69
CA HIS A 40 12.06 5.42 -1.82
C HIS A 40 11.02 4.30 -1.70
N ASP A 41 9.74 4.65 -1.57
CA ASP A 41 8.66 3.68 -1.67
C ASP A 41 8.42 3.35 -3.14
N LEU A 42 8.91 2.19 -3.57
CA LEU A 42 8.85 1.77 -4.96
C LEU A 42 7.43 1.35 -5.37
N ASP A 43 6.49 1.18 -4.43
CA ASP A 43 5.08 0.94 -4.76
C ASP A 43 4.39 2.22 -5.33
N GLU A 44 4.98 3.42 -5.12
CA GLU A 44 4.48 4.71 -5.63
C GLU A 44 5.05 5.03 -7.03
N PRO A 45 4.33 5.76 -7.91
CA PRO A 45 4.86 6.17 -9.22
C PRO A 45 5.89 7.31 -9.09
N LEU A 46 7.14 6.99 -8.74
CA LEU A 46 8.20 7.96 -8.45
C LEU A 46 8.88 8.54 -9.71
N VAL A 47 8.84 7.81 -10.83
CA VAL A 47 9.44 8.23 -12.10
C VAL A 47 8.38 8.40 -13.18
N HIS A 48 8.67 9.24 -14.17
CA HIS A 48 7.78 9.54 -15.29
C HIS A 48 8.06 8.62 -16.49
N GLU A 49 8.07 7.32 -16.25
CA GLU A 49 8.33 6.30 -17.26
C GLU A 49 7.08 5.46 -17.56
N ASP A 50 7.01 4.92 -18.78
CA ASP A 50 5.92 4.04 -19.18
C ASP A 50 5.97 2.73 -18.36
N LEU A 51 4.83 2.29 -17.84
CA LEU A 51 4.70 1.02 -17.14
C LEU A 51 5.06 -0.19 -18.03
N GLU A 52 5.03 -0.01 -19.35
CA GLU A 52 5.50 -1.01 -20.31
C GLU A 52 7.01 -1.28 -20.25
N THR A 53 7.81 -0.39 -19.65
CA THR A 53 9.24 -0.66 -19.40
C THR A 53 9.45 -1.84 -18.43
N ALA A 54 8.44 -2.18 -17.60
CA ALA A 54 8.46 -3.37 -16.76
C ALA A 54 8.15 -4.67 -17.52
N SER A 55 7.59 -4.61 -18.72
CA SER A 55 7.09 -5.78 -19.48
C SER A 55 8.16 -6.86 -19.79
N PRO A 56 9.45 -6.56 -19.97
CA PRO A 56 10.50 -7.58 -20.09
C PRO A 56 10.71 -8.41 -18.82
N PHE A 57 10.29 -7.90 -17.66
CA PHE A 57 10.50 -8.50 -16.34
C PHE A 57 9.22 -9.09 -15.77
N LEU A 58 8.09 -8.40 -15.92
CA LEU A 58 6.78 -8.80 -15.40
C LEU A 58 5.73 -8.74 -16.52
N PRO A 59 4.83 -9.72 -16.64
CA PRO A 59 3.80 -9.70 -17.67
C PRO A 59 2.81 -8.54 -17.46
N ARG A 60 2.12 -8.12 -18.52
CA ARG A 60 1.11 -7.04 -18.44
C ARG A 60 -0.03 -7.33 -17.45
N VAL A 61 -0.35 -8.61 -17.27
CA VAL A 61 -1.37 -9.11 -16.32
C VAL A 61 -0.85 -9.27 -14.88
N TYR A 62 0.25 -8.59 -14.55
CA TYR A 62 0.77 -8.49 -13.20
C TYR A 62 0.23 -7.23 -12.52
N CYS A 63 0.17 -7.22 -11.18
CA CYS A 63 -0.41 -6.07 -10.49
C CYS A 63 0.37 -4.78 -10.77
N ALA A 64 -0.35 -3.69 -11.03
CA ALA A 64 0.23 -2.43 -11.47
C ALA A 64 1.20 -1.83 -10.43
N ILE A 65 0.99 -2.11 -9.14
CA ILE A 65 1.90 -1.68 -8.06
C ILE A 65 3.28 -2.33 -8.21
N LEU A 66 3.35 -3.66 -8.40
CA LEU A 66 4.64 -4.33 -8.57
C LEU A 66 5.30 -4.03 -9.91
N ARG A 67 4.51 -3.81 -10.97
CA ARG A 67 5.04 -3.27 -12.23
C ARG A 67 5.66 -1.88 -12.00
N THR A 68 5.01 -1.03 -11.21
CA THR A 68 5.54 0.30 -10.84
C THR A 68 6.85 0.17 -10.06
N ALA A 69 6.92 -0.78 -9.12
CA ALA A 69 8.14 -1.06 -8.37
C ALA A 69 9.32 -1.48 -9.27
N VAL A 70 9.07 -2.31 -10.28
CA VAL A 70 10.09 -2.65 -11.29
C VAL A 70 10.54 -1.42 -12.07
N VAL A 71 9.60 -0.59 -12.55
CA VAL A 71 9.95 0.65 -13.27
C VAL A 71 10.82 1.54 -12.40
N ASN A 72 10.43 1.80 -11.15
CA ASN A 72 11.24 2.63 -10.24
C ASN A 72 12.62 2.02 -10.00
N ALA A 73 12.71 0.71 -9.76
CA ALA A 73 13.96 0.03 -9.47
C ALA A 73 14.97 0.09 -10.64
N LEU A 74 14.48 0.16 -11.88
CA LEU A 74 15.31 0.28 -13.09
C LEU A 74 15.84 1.70 -13.33
N HIS A 75 15.16 2.72 -12.81
CA HIS A 75 15.43 4.13 -13.15
C HIS A 75 15.94 4.98 -11.99
N LEU A 76 15.82 4.49 -10.75
CA LEU A 76 16.36 5.16 -9.57
C LEU A 76 17.76 4.66 -9.23
N GLU A 77 18.64 5.57 -8.84
CA GLU A 77 19.92 5.25 -8.22
C GLU A 77 19.70 4.80 -6.77
N LEU A 78 19.77 3.50 -6.52
CA LEU A 78 19.56 2.89 -5.21
C LEU A 78 20.79 2.06 -4.83
N ASP A 79 21.11 2.01 -3.54
CA ASP A 79 22.21 1.18 -3.01
C ASP A 79 21.73 -0.23 -2.64
N ALA A 80 20.45 -0.36 -2.31
CA ALA A 80 19.79 -1.63 -1.97
C ALA A 80 18.27 -1.51 -2.13
N ILE A 81 17.60 -2.65 -2.30
CA ILE A 81 16.13 -2.75 -2.28
C ILE A 81 15.72 -3.74 -1.20
N TYR A 82 14.82 -3.33 -0.30
CA TYR A 82 14.17 -4.22 0.66
C TYR A 82 12.76 -4.57 0.20
N VAL A 83 12.47 -5.86 0.07
CA VAL A 83 11.16 -6.34 -0.36
C VAL A 83 10.49 -7.09 0.77
N ASP A 84 9.31 -6.63 1.19
CA ASP A 84 8.46 -7.42 2.09
C ASP A 84 7.91 -8.63 1.34
N THR A 85 8.38 -9.80 1.76
CA THR A 85 8.00 -11.14 1.29
C THR A 85 7.31 -11.92 2.41
N GLY A 86 6.95 -11.22 3.49
CA GLY A 86 6.18 -11.77 4.59
C GLY A 86 4.68 -11.82 4.29
N PRO A 87 3.88 -12.27 5.27
CA PRO A 87 2.43 -12.41 5.13
C PRO A 87 1.68 -11.09 4.87
N GLY A 88 2.32 -9.95 5.10
CA GLY A 88 1.75 -8.63 4.76
C GLY A 88 1.70 -8.35 3.26
N LYS A 89 2.47 -9.07 2.45
CA LYS A 89 2.51 -8.94 0.99
C LYS A 89 2.18 -10.30 0.33
N CYS A 90 2.00 -10.30 -0.99
CA CYS A 90 1.67 -11.50 -1.75
C CYS A 90 2.91 -12.18 -2.34
N ASP A 91 2.77 -13.45 -2.76
CA ASP A 91 3.83 -14.19 -3.46
C ASP A 91 4.31 -13.51 -4.74
N CYS A 92 3.45 -12.68 -5.36
CA CYS A 92 3.87 -11.86 -6.49
C CYS A 92 5.04 -10.91 -6.12
N ALA A 93 5.10 -10.42 -4.88
CA ALA A 93 6.22 -9.60 -4.42
C ALA A 93 7.51 -10.43 -4.28
N LEU A 94 7.40 -11.68 -3.81
CA LEU A 94 8.53 -12.62 -3.77
C LEU A 94 9.11 -12.91 -5.16
N HIS A 95 8.24 -13.17 -6.15
CA HIS A 95 8.68 -13.37 -7.53
C HIS A 95 9.32 -12.10 -8.11
N THR A 96 8.76 -10.93 -7.81
CA THR A 96 9.34 -9.64 -8.21
C THR A 96 10.73 -9.44 -7.61
N ALA A 97 10.91 -9.77 -6.32
CA ALA A 97 12.22 -9.68 -5.66
C ALA A 97 13.27 -10.60 -6.32
N THR A 98 12.87 -11.81 -6.70
CA THR A 98 13.76 -12.78 -7.37
C THR A 98 14.22 -12.24 -8.72
N ILE A 99 13.29 -11.69 -9.50
CA ILE A 99 13.59 -11.10 -10.82
C ILE A 99 14.51 -9.88 -10.67
N LEU A 100 14.22 -8.98 -9.73
CA LEU A 100 15.05 -7.80 -9.49
C LEU A 100 16.46 -8.16 -8.99
N ALA A 101 16.59 -9.22 -8.17
CA ALA A 101 17.89 -9.69 -7.69
C ALA A 101 18.81 -10.20 -8.81
N GLU A 102 18.23 -10.76 -9.88
CA GLU A 102 18.98 -11.19 -11.06
C GLU A 102 19.23 -10.03 -12.04
N ALA A 103 18.27 -9.09 -12.15
CA ALA A 103 18.31 -8.01 -13.13
C ALA A 103 19.22 -6.85 -12.72
N LEU A 104 19.39 -6.60 -11.43
CA LEU A 104 20.07 -5.41 -10.92
C LEU A 104 21.46 -5.73 -10.32
N PRO A 105 22.44 -4.83 -10.45
CA PRO A 105 23.76 -5.00 -9.86
C PRO A 105 23.80 -4.70 -8.35
N ILE A 106 22.66 -4.35 -7.74
CA ILE A 106 22.54 -3.94 -6.33
C ILE A 106 21.84 -5.03 -5.51
N PRO A 107 22.11 -5.13 -4.20
CA PRO A 107 21.45 -6.11 -3.35
C PRO A 107 19.94 -5.91 -3.28
N VAL A 108 19.19 -6.98 -3.56
CA VAL A 108 17.75 -7.10 -3.31
C VAL A 108 17.54 -8.04 -2.13
N ILE A 109 16.97 -7.51 -1.05
CA ILE A 109 16.91 -8.15 0.26
C ILE A 109 15.46 -8.48 0.57
N CYS A 110 15.15 -9.77 0.56
CA CYS A 110 13.84 -10.26 1.01
C CYS A 110 13.78 -10.17 2.54
N ALA A 111 12.87 -9.36 3.05
CA ALA A 111 12.56 -9.28 4.47
C ALA A 111 11.13 -9.77 4.71
N LYS A 112 10.84 -10.29 5.91
CA LYS A 112 9.48 -10.67 6.29
C LYS A 112 9.03 -9.78 7.42
N ASN A 113 8.06 -8.92 7.18
CA ASN A 113 7.49 -8.12 8.26
C ASN A 113 6.55 -8.98 9.13
N MET A 114 6.93 -9.13 10.40
CA MET A 114 6.18 -9.84 11.44
C MET A 114 5.87 -8.92 12.63
N ASP A 115 5.96 -7.61 12.44
CA ASP A 115 5.67 -6.64 13.49
C ASP A 115 4.20 -6.76 13.92
N ALA A 116 3.98 -6.88 15.22
CA ALA A 116 2.65 -7.05 15.83
C ALA A 116 2.29 -5.93 16.82
N SER A 117 3.21 -5.01 17.09
CA SER A 117 2.96 -3.86 17.96
C SER A 117 2.22 -2.77 17.21
N ALA A 118 0.94 -2.62 17.50
CA ALA A 118 0.05 -1.63 16.89
C ALA A 118 0.48 -0.19 17.20
N TYR A 119 0.55 0.66 16.17
CA TYR A 119 0.81 2.11 16.31
C TYR A 119 -0.48 2.94 16.31
N GLY A 120 -1.63 2.31 16.09
CA GLY A 120 -2.93 2.96 15.96
C GLY A 120 -3.29 3.33 14.52
N ASN A 121 -4.50 3.86 14.34
CA ASN A 121 -5.02 4.25 13.02
C ASN A 121 -5.75 5.62 13.03
N PRO A 122 -5.15 6.68 13.61
CA PRO A 122 -5.80 7.99 13.78
C PRO A 122 -6.26 8.61 12.45
N LEU A 123 -5.49 8.50 11.37
CA LEU A 123 -5.86 8.99 10.05
C LEU A 123 -7.04 8.19 9.50
N CYS A 124 -7.06 6.86 9.61
CA CYS A 124 -8.19 6.05 9.12
C CYS A 124 -9.56 6.50 9.68
N GLN A 125 -9.60 7.11 10.86
CA GLN A 125 -10.84 7.52 11.54
C GLN A 125 -11.12 9.03 11.54
N ALA A 126 -10.20 9.83 10.99
CA ALA A 126 -10.26 11.28 11.07
C ALA A 126 -11.21 11.94 10.05
N LYS A 127 -11.74 13.11 10.41
CA LYS A 127 -12.47 13.98 9.49
C LYS A 127 -11.51 14.84 8.67
N LEU A 128 -10.99 14.25 7.61
CA LEU A 128 -10.12 14.90 6.62
C LEU A 128 -10.38 14.27 5.26
N SER A 129 -10.07 14.99 4.18
CA SER A 129 -10.07 14.45 2.82
C SER A 129 -9.44 13.04 2.77
N LEU A 130 -10.17 12.09 2.18
CA LEU A 130 -9.70 10.71 2.04
C LEU A 130 -8.38 10.65 1.27
N LEU A 131 -8.24 11.48 0.23
CA LEU A 131 -7.01 11.64 -0.54
C LEU A 131 -5.83 12.05 0.35
N THR A 132 -5.98 13.12 1.12
CA THR A 132 -4.93 13.64 2.02
C THR A 132 -4.48 12.60 3.01
N ARG A 133 -5.43 11.85 3.59
CA ARG A 133 -5.13 10.79 4.54
C ARG A 133 -4.43 9.60 3.91
N MET A 134 -4.84 9.18 2.72
CA MET A 134 -4.17 8.10 2.00
C MET A 134 -2.72 8.47 1.67
N ILE A 135 -2.47 9.70 1.19
CA ILE A 135 -1.11 10.23 0.96
C ILE A 135 -0.28 10.19 2.25
N ALA A 136 -0.85 10.62 3.38
CA ALA A 136 -0.14 10.60 4.66
C ALA A 136 0.14 9.18 5.17
N ILE A 137 -0.77 8.22 4.93
CA ILE A 137 -0.58 6.80 5.27
C ILE A 137 0.53 6.19 4.42
N THR A 138 0.52 6.39 3.09
CA THR A 138 1.57 5.82 2.22
C THR A 138 2.92 6.48 2.49
N ALA A 139 2.98 7.81 2.62
CA ALA A 139 4.22 8.49 3.01
C ALA A 139 4.76 7.99 4.36
N GLY A 140 3.86 7.63 5.29
CA GLY A 140 4.16 7.13 6.61
C GLY A 140 4.99 5.84 6.61
N VAL A 141 4.92 4.99 5.58
CA VAL A 141 5.65 3.70 5.55
C VAL A 141 7.18 3.86 5.59
N LYS A 142 7.68 5.05 5.24
CA LYS A 142 9.10 5.42 5.30
C LYS A 142 9.56 5.87 6.69
N SER A 143 8.65 5.94 7.65
CA SER A 143 8.92 6.40 9.02
C SER A 143 8.61 5.32 10.04
N ALA A 144 9.55 5.11 10.97
CA ALA A 144 9.38 4.28 12.16
C ALA A 144 8.84 5.08 13.37
N ALA A 145 8.58 6.38 13.22
CA ALA A 145 8.03 7.20 14.29
C ALA A 145 6.53 6.93 14.51
N LEU A 146 6.07 7.16 15.74
CA LEU A 146 4.66 7.19 16.08
C LEU A 146 3.98 8.44 15.50
N TYR A 147 2.68 8.36 15.21
CA TYR A 147 1.89 9.53 14.86
C TYR A 147 1.66 10.40 16.11
N HIS A 148 2.29 11.57 16.15
CA HIS A 148 2.19 12.50 17.29
C HIS A 148 0.98 13.43 17.20
N ASP A 149 0.72 14.03 16.04
CA ASP A 149 -0.38 14.97 15.84
C ASP A 149 -1.62 14.24 15.30
N GLN A 150 -2.36 13.61 16.20
CA GLN A 150 -3.54 12.84 15.85
C GLN A 150 -4.73 13.77 15.60
N PRO A 151 -5.29 13.81 14.38
CA PRO A 151 -6.53 14.53 14.13
C PRO A 151 -7.69 13.93 14.94
N PRO A 152 -8.71 14.74 15.29
CA PRO A 152 -9.85 14.23 16.04
C PRO A 152 -10.60 13.16 15.23
N PRO A 153 -11.02 12.05 15.88
CA PRO A 153 -11.83 11.04 15.21
C PRO A 153 -13.23 11.57 14.88
N SER A 154 -13.85 11.00 13.85
CA SER A 154 -15.24 11.31 13.49
C SER A 154 -16.08 10.06 13.31
N ALA A 155 -17.40 10.18 13.42
CA ALA A 155 -18.31 9.13 13.00
C ALA A 155 -18.24 8.96 11.47
N PRO A 156 -18.22 7.72 10.95
CA PRO A 156 -18.18 7.49 9.51
C PRO A 156 -19.52 7.76 8.84
N THR A 157 -19.49 8.32 7.63
CA THR A 157 -20.66 8.35 6.72
C THR A 157 -20.54 7.37 5.56
N ALA A 158 -19.32 6.94 5.26
CA ALA A 158 -18.98 5.95 4.25
C ALA A 158 -17.73 5.17 4.67
N GLY A 159 -17.48 4.05 4.02
CA GLY A 159 -16.25 3.26 4.16
C GLY A 159 -15.48 3.17 2.85
N PHE A 160 -14.15 3.20 2.96
CA PHE A 160 -13.23 2.78 1.91
C PHE A 160 -12.39 1.62 2.43
N TRP A 161 -12.60 0.42 1.90
CA TRP A 161 -11.78 -0.76 2.20
C TRP A 161 -10.83 -1.01 1.04
N GLY A 162 -9.52 -1.15 1.28
CA GLY A 162 -8.62 -1.54 0.20
C GLY A 162 -7.12 -1.40 0.48
N VAL A 163 -6.34 -1.71 -0.55
CA VAL A 163 -4.96 -1.23 -0.70
C VAL A 163 -4.99 0.22 -1.22
N PRO A 164 -3.95 1.03 -0.99
CA PRO A 164 -3.84 2.33 -1.66
C PRO A 164 -3.94 2.17 -3.19
N PRO A 165 -4.84 2.89 -3.88
CA PRO A 165 -4.92 2.85 -5.34
C PRO A 165 -3.62 3.32 -5.99
N ARG A 166 -3.27 2.82 -7.18
CA ARG A 166 -2.16 3.44 -7.93
C ARG A 166 -2.49 4.88 -8.36
N ASP A 167 -3.75 5.12 -8.73
CA ASP A 167 -4.29 6.42 -9.08
C ASP A 167 -5.23 6.90 -7.98
N PHE A 168 -4.77 7.87 -7.20
CA PHE A 168 -5.52 8.39 -6.05
C PHE A 168 -6.71 9.28 -6.43
N SER A 169 -6.91 9.65 -7.70
CA SER A 169 -8.00 10.55 -8.10
C SER A 169 -9.40 9.98 -7.80
N ILE A 170 -9.55 8.65 -7.66
CA ILE A 170 -10.80 8.01 -7.25
C ILE A 170 -11.21 8.39 -5.81
N LEU A 171 -10.24 8.75 -4.96
CA LEU A 171 -10.45 9.06 -3.55
C LEU A 171 -11.13 10.43 -3.35
N GLU A 172 -11.09 11.30 -4.36
CA GLU A 172 -11.74 12.63 -4.34
C GLU A 172 -13.26 12.55 -4.32
N LEU A 173 -13.84 11.39 -4.66
CA LEU A 173 -15.29 11.18 -4.70
C LEU A 173 -15.91 10.95 -3.32
N PHE A 174 -15.08 10.79 -2.29
CA PHE A 174 -15.49 10.38 -0.96
C PHE A 174 -15.55 11.59 -0.01
N PRO A 175 -16.56 11.66 0.87
CA PRO A 175 -16.62 12.72 1.87
C PRO A 175 -15.47 12.60 2.89
N GLU A 176 -15.14 13.71 3.55
CA GLU A 176 -14.08 13.77 4.57
C GLU A 176 -14.31 12.84 5.77
N THR A 177 -15.56 12.44 6.00
CA THR A 177 -15.96 11.51 7.08
C THR A 177 -15.89 10.04 6.65
N THR A 178 -15.30 9.72 5.50
CA THR A 178 -15.09 8.32 5.09
C THR A 178 -14.07 7.63 6.00
N HIS A 179 -14.37 6.46 6.55
CA HIS A 179 -13.36 5.69 7.29
C HIS A 179 -12.57 4.77 6.36
N ILE A 180 -11.28 4.60 6.64
CA ILE A 180 -10.38 3.71 5.89
C ILE A 180 -10.30 2.35 6.60
N TYR A 181 -10.48 1.30 5.82
CA TYR A 181 -10.41 -0.11 6.20
C TYR A 181 -9.44 -0.87 5.27
N GLY A 182 -9.25 -2.16 5.53
CA GLY A 182 -8.40 -3.01 4.71
C GLY A 182 -6.90 -2.75 4.94
N TRP A 183 -6.09 -3.09 3.95
CA TRP A 183 -4.63 -3.11 4.10
C TRP A 183 -4.04 -1.72 4.37
N ALA A 184 -4.60 -0.65 3.81
CA ALA A 184 -4.16 0.72 4.10
C ALA A 184 -4.20 1.05 5.61
N ARG A 185 -5.17 0.50 6.35
CA ARG A 185 -5.24 0.64 7.81
C ARG A 185 -4.14 -0.15 8.52
N CYS A 186 -3.78 -1.33 8.02
CA CYS A 186 -2.66 -2.11 8.53
C CYS A 186 -1.31 -1.40 8.28
N MET A 187 -1.19 -0.66 7.17
CA MET A 187 -0.03 0.19 6.88
C MET A 187 0.13 1.31 7.91
N GLU A 188 -0.96 2.03 8.21
CA GLU A 188 -0.95 3.06 9.25
C GLU A 188 -0.59 2.47 10.62
N ASN A 189 -1.17 1.32 10.95
CA ASN A 189 -0.96 0.61 12.22
C ASN A 189 0.42 -0.05 12.36
N LYS A 190 1.28 0.04 11.33
CA LYS A 190 2.61 -0.59 11.26
C LYS A 190 2.63 -2.11 11.44
N THR A 191 1.53 -2.76 11.07
CA THR A 191 1.32 -4.20 11.25
C THR A 191 0.74 -4.78 9.95
N PRO A 192 1.49 -4.75 8.83
CA PRO A 192 0.97 -5.09 7.50
C PRO A 192 0.45 -6.53 7.39
N ALA A 193 0.87 -7.42 8.31
CA ALA A 193 0.45 -8.81 8.41
C ALA A 193 -0.78 -9.05 9.30
N ASP A 194 -1.37 -8.00 9.89
CA ASP A 194 -2.54 -8.11 10.75
C ASP A 194 -3.80 -8.40 9.93
N HIS A 195 -4.05 -9.69 9.69
CA HIS A 195 -5.19 -10.18 8.93
C HIS A 195 -6.52 -9.90 9.64
N GLU A 196 -6.55 -9.93 10.96
CA GLU A 196 -7.77 -9.64 11.73
C GLU A 196 -8.16 -8.18 11.55
N LEU A 197 -7.21 -7.26 11.66
CA LEU A 197 -7.43 -5.85 11.37
C LEU A 197 -7.81 -5.65 9.90
N GLU A 198 -7.16 -6.29 8.94
CA GLU A 198 -7.50 -6.14 7.52
C GLU A 198 -8.94 -6.56 7.21
N ALA A 199 -9.43 -7.63 7.86
CA ALA A 199 -10.75 -8.20 7.62
C ALA A 199 -11.92 -7.37 8.19
N GLN A 200 -11.65 -6.41 9.10
CA GLN A 200 -12.69 -5.59 9.72
C GLN A 200 -13.26 -4.53 8.77
N PHE A 201 -14.58 -4.34 8.83
CA PHE A 201 -15.31 -3.23 8.20
C PHE A 201 -16.49 -2.82 9.10
N ASN A 202 -17.09 -1.65 8.85
CA ASN A 202 -18.30 -1.22 9.55
C ASN A 202 -19.55 -1.54 8.69
N PRO A 203 -20.43 -2.47 9.12
CA PRO A 203 -21.62 -2.85 8.35
C PRO A 203 -22.69 -1.76 8.27
N GLU A 204 -22.63 -0.74 9.13
CA GLU A 204 -23.67 0.29 9.24
C GLU A 204 -23.54 1.43 8.21
N VAL A 205 -22.43 1.49 7.47
CA VAL A 205 -22.16 2.55 6.47
C VAL A 205 -21.92 1.96 5.10
N PRO A 206 -22.34 2.62 4.01
CA PRO A 206 -22.04 2.16 2.66
C PRO A 206 -20.52 2.13 2.44
N THR A 207 -20.00 1.00 1.99
CA THR A 207 -18.55 0.78 1.87
C THR A 207 -18.16 0.39 0.45
N VAL A 208 -17.18 1.11 -0.10
CA VAL A 208 -16.51 0.73 -1.34
C VAL A 208 -15.33 -0.19 -1.00
N PHE A 209 -15.37 -1.42 -1.50
CA PHE A 209 -14.29 -2.40 -1.43
C PHE A 209 -13.46 -2.30 -2.70
N PHE A 210 -12.41 -1.49 -2.61
CA PHE A 210 -11.46 -1.24 -3.69
C PHE A 210 -10.41 -2.36 -3.77
N ALA A 211 -10.14 -2.80 -5.00
CA ALA A 211 -9.01 -3.64 -5.30
C ALA A 211 -8.32 -3.16 -6.58
N GLN A 212 -6.99 -3.27 -6.59
CA GLN A 212 -6.19 -3.11 -7.78
C GLN A 212 -6.23 -4.41 -8.60
N SER A 213 -6.46 -4.33 -9.91
CA SER A 213 -6.48 -5.51 -10.78
C SER A 213 -5.18 -6.31 -10.65
N PHE A 214 -5.33 -7.64 -10.72
CA PHE A 214 -4.24 -8.62 -10.55
C PHE A 214 -3.55 -8.61 -9.17
N CYS A 215 -4.05 -7.84 -8.19
CA CYS A 215 -3.62 -7.96 -6.80
C CYS A 215 -4.28 -9.16 -6.11
N ALA A 216 -3.53 -9.93 -5.30
CA ALA A 216 -4.09 -11.05 -4.53
C ALA A 216 -5.18 -10.60 -3.52
N LYS A 217 -5.14 -9.34 -3.07
CA LYS A 217 -6.13 -8.76 -2.16
C LYS A 217 -7.53 -8.64 -2.78
N THR A 218 -7.66 -8.77 -4.10
CA THR A 218 -8.95 -8.86 -4.80
C THR A 218 -9.86 -9.95 -4.22
N ALA A 219 -9.30 -11.09 -3.81
CA ALA A 219 -10.06 -12.19 -3.22
C ALA A 219 -10.74 -11.78 -1.91
N LEU A 220 -9.99 -11.15 -1.00
CA LEU A 220 -10.51 -10.69 0.29
C LEU A 220 -11.51 -9.54 0.10
N ALA A 221 -11.17 -8.55 -0.73
CA ALA A 221 -12.06 -7.44 -1.09
C ALA A 221 -13.43 -7.95 -1.56
N ARG A 222 -13.43 -8.88 -2.52
CA ARG A 222 -14.64 -9.46 -3.10
C ARG A 222 -15.43 -10.27 -2.09
N TYR A 223 -14.76 -11.02 -1.23
CA TYR A 223 -15.38 -11.82 -0.18
C TYR A 223 -16.08 -10.94 0.86
N LEU A 224 -15.41 -9.91 1.36
CA LEU A 224 -15.97 -8.99 2.37
C LEU A 224 -17.11 -8.16 1.76
N ALA A 225 -16.96 -7.69 0.52
CA ALA A 225 -18.03 -6.98 -0.18
C ALA A 225 -19.32 -7.82 -0.29
N ARG A 226 -19.22 -9.14 -0.46
CA ARG A 226 -20.38 -10.05 -0.50
C ARG A 226 -21.06 -10.23 0.86
N LYS A 227 -20.33 -10.01 1.96
CA LYS A 227 -20.87 -10.10 3.32
C LYS A 227 -21.47 -8.79 3.80
N HIS A 228 -20.98 -7.67 3.27
CA HIS A 228 -21.39 -6.35 3.69
C HIS A 228 -22.79 -6.00 3.13
N PRO A 229 -23.72 -5.49 3.95
CA PRO A 229 -25.11 -5.25 3.53
C PRO A 229 -25.24 -4.16 2.45
N HIS A 230 -24.42 -3.10 2.52
CA HIS A 230 -24.34 -2.02 1.52
C HIS A 230 -22.92 -1.87 0.95
N ALA A 231 -22.59 -2.66 -0.06
CA ALA A 231 -21.22 -2.72 -0.60
C ALA A 231 -21.15 -2.41 -2.09
N LEU A 232 -20.09 -1.72 -2.50
CA LEU A 232 -19.64 -1.67 -3.89
C LEU A 232 -18.26 -2.33 -3.99
N TYR A 233 -18.16 -3.47 -4.67
CA TYR A 233 -16.86 -4.00 -5.07
C TYR A 233 -16.38 -3.28 -6.33
N LEU A 234 -15.19 -2.68 -6.25
CA LEU A 234 -14.59 -1.93 -7.35
C LEU A 234 -13.19 -2.48 -7.66
N ASP A 235 -13.02 -2.97 -8.88
CA ASP A 235 -11.74 -3.42 -9.41
C ASP A 235 -11.25 -2.40 -10.46
N VAL A 236 -10.03 -1.90 -10.28
CA VAL A 236 -9.40 -0.90 -11.15
C VAL A 236 -7.98 -1.34 -11.47
N ASP A 237 -7.64 -1.31 -12.75
CA ASP A 237 -6.27 -1.54 -13.22
C ASP A 237 -5.44 -0.24 -13.10
N VAL A 238 -4.58 0.11 -14.05
CA VAL A 238 -3.59 1.18 -13.88
C VAL A 238 -4.19 2.57 -13.57
N HIS A 239 -5.33 2.92 -14.20
CA HIS A 239 -5.94 4.24 -14.12
C HIS A 239 -7.43 4.17 -13.79
N THR A 240 -7.91 5.18 -13.06
CA THR A 240 -9.32 5.34 -12.77
C THR A 240 -10.07 5.77 -14.04
N THR A 241 -11.00 4.95 -14.49
CA THR A 241 -11.85 5.29 -15.64
C THR A 241 -13.04 6.16 -15.22
N ASN A 242 -13.60 6.94 -16.15
CA ASN A 242 -14.85 7.68 -15.92
C ASN A 242 -16.00 6.75 -15.49
N SER A 243 -16.02 5.51 -15.98
CA SER A 243 -17.00 4.50 -15.56
C SER A 243 -16.80 4.10 -14.09
N ALA A 244 -15.57 3.90 -13.64
CA ALA A 244 -15.27 3.61 -12.24
C ALA A 244 -15.69 4.77 -11.33
N ARG A 245 -15.38 6.01 -11.72
CA ARG A 245 -15.79 7.22 -10.99
C ARG A 245 -17.31 7.32 -10.87
N ALA A 246 -18.03 7.17 -11.98
CA ALA A 246 -19.49 7.24 -12.01
C ALA A 246 -20.15 6.16 -11.13
N LYS A 247 -19.59 4.94 -11.09
CA LYS A 247 -20.07 3.86 -10.21
C LYS A 247 -19.93 4.22 -8.73
N VAL A 248 -18.78 4.76 -8.33
CA VAL A 248 -18.54 5.18 -6.94
C VAL A 248 -19.48 6.32 -6.57
N GLN A 249 -19.57 7.35 -7.41
CA GLN A 249 -20.44 8.49 -7.17
C GLN A 249 -21.91 8.06 -7.03
N ALA A 250 -22.42 7.29 -8.00
CA ALA A 250 -23.81 6.81 -7.95
C ALA A 250 -24.07 5.95 -6.71
N PHE A 251 -23.14 5.07 -6.32
CA PHE A 251 -23.28 4.24 -5.12
C PHE A 251 -23.37 5.07 -3.84
N LEU A 252 -22.50 6.07 -3.68
CA LEU A 252 -22.50 6.96 -2.52
C LEU A 252 -23.79 7.79 -2.47
N GLU A 253 -24.16 8.45 -3.56
CA GLU A 253 -25.36 9.29 -3.64
C GLU A 253 -26.65 8.50 -3.40
N LEU A 254 -26.80 7.32 -4.03
CA LEU A 254 -27.97 6.46 -3.83
C LEU A 254 -28.05 5.86 -2.42
N SER A 255 -26.91 5.79 -1.71
CA SER A 255 -26.85 5.39 -0.30
C SER A 255 -27.12 6.55 0.67
N GLY A 256 -27.40 7.75 0.16
CA GLY A 256 -27.67 8.95 0.97
C GLY A 256 -26.42 9.66 1.48
N VAL A 257 -25.25 9.31 0.97
CA VAL A 257 -23.98 9.99 1.31
C VAL A 257 -23.87 11.25 0.47
N LYS A 258 -23.63 12.39 1.15
CA LYS A 258 -23.37 13.67 0.48
C LYS A 258 -21.86 13.85 0.27
N PRO A 259 -21.43 14.33 -0.91
CA PRO A 259 -20.03 14.69 -1.15
C PRO A 259 -19.54 15.77 -0.17
#